data_AF-T0QCR6-F1
#
_entry.id   AF-T0QCR6-F1
#
_cell.length_a   1.000
_cell.length_b   1.000
_cell.length_c   1.000
_cell.angle_alpha   90.00
_cell.angle_beta   90.00
_cell.angle_gamma   90.00
#
_symmetry.space_group_name_H-M   'P 1'
#
loop_
_entity.id
_entity.type
_entity.pdbx_description
1 polymer ?
#
loop_
_entity_poly.entity_id
_entity_poly.type
_entity_poly.pdbx_seq_one_letter_code
_entity_poly.pdbx_strand_id
1 'polypeptide(L)'
;MSCMCSDTKGGKRNSAFDMTPMQEAIEIVLAKALPLQTTAVPLHEALGCVVAETVRSSEPLPPFRASVMDGYAVVASDGVGQYPVLNRIAAGDAPGSQVTSGCVAYVTTGCPVPDGADAVVKIEDTEGVCDADGNEVAIKVLHAVSSGTNVRPIGFDIQSGEIVVEAGEVVTPAIIGLLATVGTTHVLVHRKPIVGVLSTGSELVDASSSITGGKIRDSNRPMLLASMRAADAVVVDLGICSDDMDALRTRVTTVLPTVDILITSGGVSMGDHDLVKPLLQELGTVHFGRIHMKPGKPTTFATIPSAAGPAKLVFALPGNPVSCLVTSCLLVAPVLRKLRGATSCAPLTFKAKMAHALPLDQERPEYHRANVAWNAQAQQFVATSTGVQASSRLLSCRFANALLHLPTGLRLDEGAWVDCTFLSEADMAAQQPALPPVARPLAPAPRATAAPRLAVRACILTVSDRVSRGEADDRSGPIMAKLLSALPGLDVTLVEAATVPDEVDVIRSAVQRWCDDLRVNLVFTSGGTGFSPRDRTPEAIQPLLEREAPGLVFKIMQASLLVTPMAILSRPIAGLRGQTLILTLPGKPNAVAENIEAVATVLPHALHLLADLSHDHHQGKA
;
A
#
# COMPACT_ATOMS: atom_id res chain seq x y z
N MET A 1 27.85 57.61 4.64
CA MET A 1 28.96 57.79 3.69
C MET A 1 29.91 56.61 3.80
N SER A 2 29.90 55.73 2.79
CA SER A 2 30.94 54.75 2.41
C SER A 2 30.23 53.75 1.48
N CYS A 3 30.65 53.40 0.27
CA CYS A 3 31.79 53.75 -0.54
C CYS A 3 31.33 53.45 -1.98
N MET A 4 31.45 54.41 -2.90
CA MET A 4 31.35 54.16 -4.33
C MET A 4 32.65 53.49 -4.78
N CYS A 5 32.58 52.23 -5.22
CA CYS A 5 33.62 51.55 -6.01
C CYS A 5 32.92 51.03 -7.27
N SER A 6 32.98 51.78 -8.37
CA SER A 6 33.99 51.70 -9.43
C SER A 6 33.77 50.49 -10.36
N ASP A 7 33.23 50.79 -11.54
CA ASP A 7 33.21 49.93 -12.73
C ASP A 7 34.63 49.54 -13.14
N THR A 8 35.19 48.50 -12.54
CA THR A 8 36.34 47.80 -13.11
C THR A 8 35.85 46.79 -14.13
N LYS A 9 35.93 47.17 -15.41
CA LYS A 9 35.84 46.23 -16.55
C LYS A 9 36.86 45.10 -16.34
N GLY A 10 36.37 43.88 -16.05
CA GLY A 10 37.18 42.66 -15.96
C GLY A 10 37.08 41.82 -14.68
N GLY A 11 36.26 42.20 -13.69
CA GLY A 11 36.07 41.41 -12.46
C GLY A 11 35.23 40.14 -12.63
N LYS A 12 35.41 39.15 -11.72
CA LYS A 12 34.49 38.00 -11.61
C LYS A 12 33.07 38.53 -11.34
N ARG A 13 32.10 38.11 -12.16
CA ARG A 13 30.69 38.44 -11.95
C ARG A 13 30.18 37.73 -10.69
N ASN A 14 30.24 38.43 -9.56
CA ASN A 14 29.74 37.94 -8.28
C ASN A 14 28.27 38.35 -8.10
N SER A 15 27.44 37.44 -7.58
CA SER A 15 26.05 37.77 -7.23
C SER A 15 26.01 38.49 -5.88
N ALA A 16 25.04 39.38 -5.70
CA ALA A 16 24.84 40.13 -4.46
C ALA A 16 24.21 39.32 -3.30
N PHE A 17 23.81 38.06 -3.54
CA PHE A 17 23.16 37.21 -2.54
C PHE A 17 24.04 36.03 -2.19
N ASP A 18 24.25 35.65 -0.94
CA ASP A 18 24.99 34.43 -0.60
C ASP A 18 24.25 33.15 -1.01
N MET A 19 24.97 32.02 -0.97
CA MET A 19 24.42 30.70 -1.31
C MET A 19 23.76 30.09 -0.07
N THR A 20 22.44 30.14 0.02
CA THR A 20 21.68 29.59 1.16
C THR A 20 21.56 28.06 1.06
N PRO A 21 21.88 27.28 2.11
CA PRO A 21 21.59 25.85 2.16
C PRO A 21 20.09 25.56 1.97
N MET A 22 19.75 24.42 1.36
CA MET A 22 18.35 24.09 1.09
C MET A 22 17.49 24.01 2.38
N GLN A 23 18.02 23.41 3.44
CA GLN A 23 17.31 23.27 4.72
C GLN A 23 16.97 24.64 5.32
N GLU A 24 17.93 25.58 5.32
CA GLU A 24 17.72 26.95 5.76
C GLU A 24 16.69 27.67 4.88
N ALA A 25 16.71 27.44 3.56
CA ALA A 25 15.70 27.99 2.65
C ALA A 25 14.28 27.48 2.97
N ILE A 26 14.11 26.19 3.32
CA ILE A 26 12.82 25.62 3.78
C ILE A 26 12.36 26.31 5.07
N GLU A 27 13.26 26.47 6.04
CA GLU A 27 12.95 27.11 7.32
C GLU A 27 12.53 28.57 7.13
N ILE A 28 13.23 29.32 6.28
CA ILE A 28 12.90 30.71 5.94
C ILE A 28 11.50 30.81 5.33
N VAL A 29 11.18 30.00 4.31
CA VAL A 29 9.87 30.10 3.63
C VAL A 29 8.73 29.70 4.57
N LEU A 30 8.93 28.67 5.39
CA LEU A 30 7.93 28.25 6.38
C LEU A 30 7.77 29.30 7.49
N ALA A 31 8.83 29.95 7.95
CA ALA A 31 8.74 31.00 8.97
C ALA A 31 7.94 32.22 8.49
N LYS A 32 7.85 32.47 7.18
CA LYS A 32 7.07 33.57 6.60
C LYS A 32 5.64 33.20 6.22
N ALA A 33 5.31 31.91 6.16
CA ALA A 33 3.96 31.44 5.87
C ALA A 33 3.11 31.36 7.15
N LEU A 34 1.95 32.01 7.13
CA LEU A 34 0.96 31.98 8.22
C LEU A 34 -0.34 31.32 7.72
N PRO A 35 -1.03 30.50 8.54
CA PRO A 35 -2.31 29.94 8.15
C PRO A 35 -3.29 31.02 7.68
N LEU A 36 -4.01 30.73 6.60
CA LEU A 36 -4.99 31.63 6.01
C LEU A 36 -6.26 31.69 6.87
N GLN A 37 -7.13 32.65 6.54
CA GLN A 37 -8.41 32.79 7.21
C GLN A 37 -9.22 31.49 7.15
N THR A 38 -9.97 31.23 8.21
CA THR A 38 -10.85 30.08 8.29
C THR A 38 -12.16 30.35 7.55
N THR A 39 -12.78 29.28 7.07
CA THR A 39 -14.09 29.30 6.41
C THR A 39 -14.83 28.01 6.76
N ALA A 40 -16.15 28.09 6.92
CA ALA A 40 -16.98 26.92 7.19
C ALA A 40 -17.38 26.29 5.85
N VAL A 41 -17.13 25.00 5.68
CA VAL A 41 -17.56 24.24 4.51
C VAL A 41 -18.54 23.16 4.93
N PRO A 42 -19.53 22.79 4.09
CA PRO A 42 -20.37 21.62 4.33
C PRO A 42 -19.52 20.37 4.51
N LEU A 43 -19.94 19.45 5.39
CA LEU A 43 -19.16 18.25 5.72
C LEU A 43 -18.71 17.47 4.48
N HIS A 44 -19.59 17.28 3.49
CA HIS A 44 -19.29 16.53 2.28
C HIS A 44 -18.26 17.20 1.35
N GLU A 45 -18.01 18.50 1.52
CA GLU A 45 -16.98 19.26 0.79
C GLU A 45 -15.65 19.33 1.55
N ALA A 46 -15.61 18.88 2.81
CA ALA A 46 -14.45 19.03 3.68
C ALA A 46 -13.30 18.07 3.36
N LEU A 47 -13.48 17.06 2.50
CA LEU A 47 -12.44 16.08 2.15
C LEU A 47 -11.15 16.75 1.68
N GLY A 48 -10.02 16.41 2.30
CA GLY A 48 -8.70 16.97 2.00
C GLY A 48 -8.44 18.37 2.55
N CYS A 49 -9.45 19.05 3.10
CA CYS A 49 -9.24 20.28 3.86
C CYS A 49 -8.53 20.00 5.19
N VAL A 50 -7.96 21.04 5.77
CA VAL A 50 -7.34 20.96 7.09
C VAL A 50 -8.29 21.60 8.10
N VAL A 51 -8.60 20.87 9.17
CA VAL A 51 -9.49 21.31 10.23
C VAL A 51 -8.85 22.47 10.98
N ALA A 52 -9.60 23.55 11.19
CA ALA A 52 -9.09 24.75 11.85
C ALA A 52 -9.41 24.80 13.35
N GLU A 53 -10.37 23.99 13.82
CA GLU A 53 -10.77 23.93 15.23
C GLU A 53 -10.93 22.47 15.70
N THR A 54 -10.47 22.17 16.92
CA THR A 54 -10.63 20.85 17.51
C THR A 54 -12.11 20.57 17.74
N VAL A 55 -12.60 19.46 17.20
CA VAL A 55 -13.98 19.01 17.36
C VAL A 55 -14.06 18.00 18.50
N ARG A 56 -15.00 18.22 19.41
CA ARG A 56 -15.29 17.33 20.54
C ARG A 56 -16.70 16.79 20.44
N SER A 57 -16.90 15.55 20.89
CA SER A 57 -18.25 15.00 20.98
C SER A 57 -19.01 15.62 22.16
N SER A 58 -20.22 16.12 21.96
CA SER A 58 -21.10 16.52 23.08
C SER A 58 -21.76 15.32 23.75
N GLU A 59 -21.93 14.23 23.02
CA GLU A 59 -22.66 13.03 23.44
C GLU A 59 -21.74 11.81 23.44
N PRO A 60 -21.99 10.80 24.30
CA PRO A 60 -21.26 9.54 24.23
C PRO A 60 -21.73 8.67 23.05
N LEU A 61 -20.84 7.81 22.54
CA LEU A 61 -21.16 6.77 21.57
C LEU A 61 -20.75 5.37 22.10
N PRO A 62 -21.67 4.40 22.17
CA PRO A 62 -23.12 4.58 22.03
C PRO A 62 -23.69 5.44 23.17
N PRO A 63 -24.82 6.12 22.97
CA PRO A 63 -25.44 6.97 24.00
C PRO A 63 -26.20 6.19 25.08
N PHE A 64 -26.40 4.89 24.85
CA PHE A 64 -27.04 3.93 25.76
C PHE A 64 -26.22 2.63 25.77
N ARG A 65 -26.48 1.75 26.74
CA ARG A 65 -25.89 0.40 26.75
C ARG A 65 -26.43 -0.35 25.53
N ALA A 66 -25.58 -0.74 24.59
CA ALA A 66 -26.00 -1.31 23.31
C ALA A 66 -25.69 -2.81 23.24
N SER A 67 -26.60 -3.59 22.67
CA SER A 67 -26.31 -5.00 22.40
C SER A 67 -25.24 -5.13 21.30
N VAL A 68 -24.28 -6.03 21.48
CA VAL A 68 -23.27 -6.37 20.46
C VAL A 68 -23.76 -7.47 19.51
N MET A 69 -24.76 -8.25 19.93
CA MET A 69 -25.25 -9.43 19.22
C MET A 69 -26.78 -9.43 19.13
N ASP A 70 -27.31 -10.21 18.19
CA ASP A 70 -28.71 -10.62 18.23
C ASP A 70 -28.88 -11.74 19.27
N GLY A 71 -29.92 -11.65 20.11
CA GLY A 71 -30.15 -12.64 21.16
C GLY A 71 -31.06 -12.14 22.28
N TYR A 72 -30.71 -12.46 23.53
CA TYR A 72 -31.55 -12.19 24.69
C TYR A 72 -30.76 -11.46 25.77
N ALA A 73 -31.27 -10.30 26.19
CA ALA A 73 -30.80 -9.58 27.36
C ALA A 73 -31.29 -10.29 28.62
N VAL A 74 -30.34 -10.62 29.50
CA VAL A 74 -30.55 -11.47 30.67
C VAL A 74 -29.98 -10.81 31.93
N VAL A 75 -30.41 -11.29 33.09
CA VAL A 75 -29.67 -11.13 34.34
C VAL A 75 -28.68 -12.29 34.44
N ALA A 76 -27.38 -12.02 34.30
CA ALA A 76 -26.32 -13.02 34.20
C ALA A 76 -26.33 -14.03 35.36
N SER A 77 -26.72 -13.60 36.56
CA SER A 77 -26.80 -14.47 37.74
C SER A 77 -27.89 -15.54 37.68
N ASP A 78 -28.87 -15.42 36.78
CA ASP A 78 -29.93 -16.42 36.63
C ASP A 78 -29.40 -17.72 36.00
N GLY A 79 -28.33 -17.64 35.21
CA GLY A 79 -27.61 -18.79 34.65
C GLY A 79 -28.34 -19.51 33.51
N VAL A 80 -28.13 -20.83 33.44
CA VAL A 80 -28.76 -21.72 32.46
C VAL A 80 -30.17 -22.07 32.95
N GLY A 81 -31.17 -21.89 32.09
CA GLY A 81 -32.57 -22.11 32.46
C GLY A 81 -33.54 -21.73 31.37
N GLN A 82 -34.84 -21.94 31.63
CA GLN A 82 -35.92 -21.51 30.75
C GLN A 82 -36.57 -20.25 31.31
N TYR A 83 -36.70 -19.21 30.48
CA TYR A 83 -37.18 -17.89 30.89
C TYR A 83 -38.23 -17.35 29.89
N PRO A 84 -39.32 -16.74 30.37
CA PRO A 84 -40.27 -16.05 29.51
C PRO A 84 -39.63 -14.80 28.87
N VAL A 85 -40.04 -14.51 27.64
CA VAL A 85 -39.60 -13.31 26.90
C VAL A 85 -40.59 -12.18 27.18
N LEU A 86 -40.15 -11.11 27.86
CA LEU A 86 -41.00 -9.99 28.26
C LEU A 86 -41.37 -9.08 27.09
N ASN A 87 -40.39 -8.80 26.23
CA ASN A 87 -40.50 -7.88 25.12
C ASN A 87 -39.42 -8.17 24.07
N ARG A 88 -39.59 -7.57 22.90
CA ARG A 88 -38.64 -7.62 21.79
C ARG A 88 -38.24 -6.18 21.45
N ILE A 89 -36.95 -5.90 21.45
CA ILE A 89 -36.37 -4.56 21.27
C ILE A 89 -35.46 -4.61 20.05
N ALA A 90 -35.79 -3.85 19.02
CA ALA A 90 -34.99 -3.73 17.80
C ALA A 90 -34.16 -2.44 17.80
N ALA A 91 -33.17 -2.36 16.90
CA ALA A 91 -32.42 -1.12 16.69
C ALA A 91 -33.37 0.01 16.25
N GLY A 92 -33.32 1.14 16.96
CA GLY A 92 -34.21 2.29 16.76
C GLY A 92 -35.39 2.37 17.73
N ASP A 93 -35.69 1.28 18.46
CA ASP A 93 -36.72 1.29 19.51
C ASP A 93 -36.23 1.99 20.79
N ALA A 94 -37.18 2.42 21.62
CA ALA A 94 -36.90 2.86 22.98
C ALA A 94 -36.42 1.67 23.83
N PRO A 95 -35.64 1.90 24.92
CA PRO A 95 -35.35 0.87 25.90
C PRO A 95 -36.68 0.34 26.43
N GLY A 96 -36.97 -0.94 26.16
CA GLY A 96 -38.23 -1.55 26.57
C GLY A 96 -38.35 -1.67 28.09
N SER A 97 -39.38 -2.39 28.57
CA SER A 97 -39.57 -2.68 29.99
C SER A 97 -38.33 -3.26 30.68
N GLN A 98 -38.14 -2.90 31.94
CA GLN A 98 -37.07 -3.41 32.79
C GLN A 98 -37.11 -4.95 32.88
N VAL A 99 -35.97 -5.59 32.63
CA VAL A 99 -35.78 -7.03 32.80
C VAL A 99 -35.52 -7.33 34.27
N THR A 100 -36.32 -8.23 34.84
CA THR A 100 -36.16 -8.73 36.21
C THR A 100 -35.62 -10.16 36.20
N SER A 101 -35.00 -10.58 37.31
CA SER A 101 -34.51 -11.96 37.48
C SER A 101 -35.64 -12.97 37.22
N GLY A 102 -35.33 -14.00 36.44
CA GLY A 102 -36.26 -15.02 35.98
C GLY A 102 -36.95 -14.68 34.65
N CYS A 103 -36.60 -13.57 33.99
CA CYS A 103 -37.18 -13.13 32.73
C CYS A 103 -36.09 -12.64 31.76
N VAL A 104 -36.40 -12.60 30.46
CA VAL A 104 -35.47 -12.09 29.43
C VAL A 104 -36.15 -11.16 28.43
N ALA A 105 -35.37 -10.38 27.69
CA ALA A 105 -35.84 -9.56 26.58
C ALA A 105 -35.12 -9.94 25.29
N TYR A 106 -35.83 -10.12 24.19
CA TYR A 106 -35.19 -10.26 22.88
C TYR A 106 -34.58 -8.93 22.45
N VAL A 107 -33.33 -8.96 22.01
CA VAL A 107 -32.56 -7.78 21.58
C VAL A 107 -31.88 -8.05 20.25
N THR A 108 -31.86 -7.06 19.37
CA THR A 108 -31.02 -7.08 18.16
C THR A 108 -29.73 -6.30 18.37
N THR A 109 -28.75 -6.55 17.52
CA THR A 109 -27.48 -5.83 17.49
C THR A 109 -27.71 -4.32 17.38
N GLY A 110 -27.05 -3.55 18.24
CA GLY A 110 -27.13 -2.09 18.28
C GLY A 110 -28.36 -1.52 19.00
N CYS A 111 -29.33 -2.33 19.46
CA CYS A 111 -30.47 -1.85 20.22
C CYS A 111 -30.06 -1.51 21.67
N PRO A 112 -30.86 -0.68 22.38
CA PRO A 112 -30.65 -0.45 23.80
C PRO A 112 -30.90 -1.74 24.60
N VAL A 113 -29.95 -2.08 25.47
CA VAL A 113 -30.11 -3.13 26.48
C VAL A 113 -31.02 -2.58 27.58
N PRO A 114 -32.20 -3.19 27.81
CA PRO A 114 -33.15 -2.69 28.80
C PRO A 114 -32.58 -2.72 30.21
N ASP A 115 -33.10 -1.84 31.07
CA ASP A 115 -32.69 -1.76 32.47
C ASP A 115 -32.89 -3.10 33.19
N GLY A 116 -32.06 -3.38 34.19
CA GLY A 116 -32.09 -4.64 34.94
C GLY A 116 -31.35 -5.81 34.29
N ALA A 117 -31.27 -5.87 32.95
CA ALA A 117 -30.38 -6.82 32.28
C ALA A 117 -28.92 -6.34 32.33
N ASP A 118 -27.98 -7.26 32.59
CA ASP A 118 -26.55 -6.95 32.70
C ASP A 118 -25.67 -7.68 31.67
N ALA A 119 -26.23 -8.62 30.91
CA ALA A 119 -25.55 -9.33 29.82
C ALA A 119 -26.50 -9.65 28.66
N VAL A 120 -25.94 -10.02 27.50
CA VAL A 120 -26.68 -10.55 26.35
C VAL A 120 -26.15 -11.93 25.98
N VAL A 121 -27.04 -12.92 25.94
CA VAL A 121 -26.77 -14.26 25.37
C VAL A 121 -27.08 -14.20 23.88
N LYS A 122 -26.15 -14.60 23.03
CA LYS A 122 -26.37 -14.64 21.57
C LYS A 122 -27.43 -15.69 21.21
N ILE A 123 -28.17 -15.46 20.14
CA ILE A 123 -29.30 -16.30 19.74
C ILE A 123 -28.92 -17.78 19.56
N GLU A 124 -27.70 -18.06 19.09
CA GLU A 124 -27.19 -19.42 18.88
C GLU A 124 -26.97 -20.21 20.18
N ASP A 125 -26.90 -19.52 21.32
CA ASP A 125 -26.81 -20.14 22.65
C ASP A 125 -28.18 -20.24 23.35
N THR A 126 -29.26 -20.20 22.56
CA THR A 126 -30.64 -20.33 23.06
C THR A 126 -31.48 -21.30 22.23
N GLU A 127 -32.46 -21.94 22.86
CA GLU A 127 -33.50 -22.72 22.20
C GLU A 127 -34.87 -22.08 22.45
N GLY A 128 -35.66 -21.88 21.38
CA GLY A 128 -37.03 -21.38 21.49
C GLY A 128 -37.95 -22.41 22.13
N VAL A 129 -38.82 -21.98 23.03
CA VAL A 129 -39.89 -22.79 23.63
C VAL A 129 -41.23 -22.26 23.13
N CYS A 130 -41.88 -23.05 22.29
CA CYS A 130 -43.15 -22.69 21.68
C CYS A 130 -44.36 -23.21 22.46
N ASP A 131 -45.47 -22.47 22.40
CA ASP A 131 -46.79 -22.96 22.80
C ASP A 131 -47.36 -23.97 21.78
N ALA A 132 -48.57 -24.47 22.05
CA ALA A 132 -49.26 -25.42 21.18
C ALA A 132 -49.60 -24.86 19.79
N ASP A 133 -49.62 -23.53 19.65
CA ASP A 133 -49.90 -22.81 18.39
C ASP A 133 -48.61 -22.45 17.63
N GLY A 134 -47.44 -22.80 18.18
CA GLY A 134 -46.12 -22.58 17.57
C GLY A 134 -45.49 -21.22 17.88
N ASN A 135 -46.08 -20.40 18.76
CA ASN A 135 -45.53 -19.11 19.15
C ASN A 135 -44.45 -19.28 20.22
N GLU A 136 -43.29 -18.65 20.03
CA GLU A 136 -42.23 -18.62 21.04
C GLU A 136 -42.70 -17.84 22.28
N VAL A 137 -42.96 -18.57 23.37
CA VAL A 137 -43.45 -18.01 24.65
C VAL A 137 -42.33 -17.91 25.70
N ALA A 138 -41.26 -18.66 25.54
CA ALA A 138 -40.09 -18.63 26.39
C ALA A 138 -38.85 -19.04 25.58
N ILE A 139 -37.66 -18.83 26.15
CA ILE A 139 -36.44 -19.41 25.62
C ILE A 139 -35.72 -20.20 26.70
N LYS A 140 -34.86 -21.12 26.27
CA LYS A 140 -33.93 -21.83 27.12
C LYS A 140 -32.52 -21.34 26.82
N VAL A 141 -31.87 -20.75 27.82
CA VAL A 141 -30.44 -20.39 27.76
C VAL A 141 -29.62 -21.66 27.92
N LEU A 142 -28.74 -21.95 26.95
CA LEU A 142 -27.91 -23.15 26.93
C LEU A 142 -26.58 -22.97 27.65
N HIS A 143 -26.03 -21.76 27.61
CA HIS A 143 -24.75 -21.40 28.19
C HIS A 143 -24.89 -20.16 29.08
N ALA A 144 -24.43 -20.24 30.33
CA ALA A 144 -24.39 -19.08 31.22
C ALA A 144 -23.35 -18.06 30.71
N VAL A 145 -23.67 -16.77 30.86
CA VAL A 145 -22.78 -15.65 30.52
C VAL A 145 -22.44 -14.86 31.78
N SER A 146 -21.29 -14.17 31.77
CA SER A 146 -20.94 -13.23 32.84
C SER A 146 -21.56 -11.85 32.61
N SER A 147 -21.73 -11.07 33.68
CA SER A 147 -22.12 -9.66 33.61
C SER A 147 -21.23 -8.89 32.63
N GLY A 148 -21.84 -8.02 31.81
CA GLY A 148 -21.18 -7.23 30.76
C GLY A 148 -20.96 -7.95 29.43
N THR A 149 -21.20 -9.27 29.34
CA THR A 149 -21.01 -10.03 28.09
C THR A 149 -21.92 -9.51 26.99
N ASN A 150 -21.35 -9.26 25.81
CA ASN A 150 -22.05 -8.76 24.62
C ASN A 150 -22.82 -7.44 24.83
N VAL A 151 -22.41 -6.62 25.81
CA VAL A 151 -22.95 -5.28 26.03
C VAL A 151 -21.85 -4.25 25.80
N ARG A 152 -22.07 -3.33 24.86
CA ARG A 152 -21.26 -2.11 24.71
C ARG A 152 -21.73 -1.07 25.73
N PRO A 153 -20.90 -0.65 26.69
CA PRO A 153 -21.30 0.38 27.65
C PRO A 153 -21.46 1.76 26.99
N ILE A 154 -22.12 2.68 27.70
CA ILE A 154 -22.27 4.06 27.25
C ILE A 154 -20.89 4.69 27.07
N GLY A 155 -20.66 5.32 25.92
CA GLY A 155 -19.41 6.02 25.62
C GLY A 155 -18.21 5.12 25.40
N PHE A 156 -18.44 3.84 25.04
CA PHE A 156 -17.37 2.90 24.75
C PHE A 156 -16.50 3.31 23.55
N ASP A 157 -17.13 3.80 22.47
CA ASP A 157 -16.41 4.21 21.26
C ASP A 157 -15.96 5.66 21.33
N ILE A 158 -16.79 6.53 21.91
CA ILE A 158 -16.51 7.96 22.09
C ILE A 158 -17.12 8.42 23.41
N GLN A 159 -16.32 9.02 24.29
CA GLN A 159 -16.82 9.63 25.52
C GLN A 159 -17.34 11.05 25.27
N SER A 160 -18.31 11.49 26.08
CA SER A 160 -18.71 12.90 26.06
C SER A 160 -17.52 13.80 26.43
N GLY A 161 -17.28 14.82 25.61
CA GLY A 161 -16.14 15.75 25.72
C GLY A 161 -14.85 15.26 25.05
N GLU A 162 -14.81 14.02 24.56
CA GLU A 162 -13.63 13.47 23.88
C GLU A 162 -13.34 14.21 22.58
N ILE A 163 -12.05 14.41 22.29
CA ILE A 163 -11.60 14.98 21.02
C ILE A 163 -11.78 13.90 19.95
N VAL A 164 -12.60 14.19 18.94
CA VAL A 164 -12.75 13.29 17.79
C VAL A 164 -11.83 13.67 16.63
N VAL A 165 -11.48 14.96 16.52
CA VAL A 165 -10.56 15.49 15.50
C VAL A 165 -9.83 16.71 16.06
N GLU A 166 -8.51 16.77 15.94
CA GLU A 166 -7.71 17.93 16.33
C GLU A 166 -7.59 18.98 15.21
N ALA A 167 -7.46 20.25 15.61
CA ALA A 167 -7.08 21.31 14.69
C ALA A 167 -5.70 21.01 14.05
N GLY A 168 -5.61 21.21 12.74
CA GLY A 168 -4.42 20.91 11.94
C GLY A 168 -4.44 19.54 11.27
N GLU A 169 -5.44 18.68 11.55
CA GLU A 169 -5.62 17.40 10.87
C GLU A 169 -6.21 17.57 9.46
N VAL A 170 -5.75 16.73 8.53
CA VAL A 170 -6.33 16.65 7.17
C VAL A 170 -7.55 15.75 7.21
N VAL A 171 -8.68 16.27 6.74
CA VAL A 171 -9.95 15.54 6.69
C VAL A 171 -9.85 14.36 5.71
N THR A 172 -9.87 13.16 6.26
CA THR A 172 -9.93 11.88 5.53
C THR A 172 -11.37 11.32 5.49
N PRO A 173 -11.67 10.26 4.71
CA PRO A 173 -12.98 9.62 4.76
C PRO A 173 -13.38 9.13 6.16
N ALA A 174 -12.43 8.66 6.96
CA ALA A 174 -12.67 8.27 8.35
C ALA A 174 -13.04 9.47 9.23
N ILE A 175 -12.33 10.59 9.06
CA ILE A 175 -12.63 11.85 9.77
C ILE A 175 -14.01 12.38 9.38
N ILE A 176 -14.40 12.31 8.11
CA ILE A 176 -15.77 12.64 7.68
C ILE A 176 -16.80 11.81 8.45
N GLY A 177 -16.57 10.50 8.58
CA GLY A 177 -17.43 9.60 9.34
C GLY A 177 -17.51 9.97 10.83
N LEU A 178 -16.38 10.29 11.46
CA LEU A 178 -16.32 10.72 12.86
C LEU A 178 -17.06 12.04 13.09
N LEU A 179 -16.83 13.03 12.23
CA LEU A 179 -17.52 14.32 12.27
C LEU A 179 -19.04 14.16 12.10
N ALA A 180 -19.47 13.31 11.15
CA ALA A 180 -20.89 12.97 11.00
C ALA A 180 -21.46 12.30 12.26
N THR A 181 -20.69 11.39 12.86
CA THR A 181 -21.08 10.63 14.06
C THR A 181 -21.37 11.54 15.25
N VAL A 182 -20.61 12.64 15.39
CA VAL A 182 -20.84 13.65 16.43
C VAL A 182 -21.79 14.78 16.01
N GLY A 183 -22.49 14.63 14.87
CA GLY A 183 -23.48 15.60 14.39
C GLY A 183 -22.90 16.87 13.74
N THR A 184 -21.61 16.88 13.37
CA THR A 184 -21.01 18.02 12.67
C THR A 184 -21.50 18.10 11.23
N THR A 185 -22.20 19.17 10.87
CA THR A 185 -22.70 19.40 9.50
C THR A 185 -21.81 20.31 8.66
N HIS A 186 -21.04 21.17 9.33
CA HIS A 186 -20.10 22.10 8.75
C HIS A 186 -18.77 22.02 9.49
N VAL A 187 -17.67 22.04 8.74
CA VAL A 187 -16.33 21.95 9.29
C VAL A 187 -15.64 23.28 9.09
N LEU A 188 -15.11 23.86 10.16
CA LEU A 188 -14.27 25.05 10.04
C LEU A 188 -12.89 24.61 9.54
N VAL A 189 -12.50 25.12 8.37
CA VAL A 189 -11.25 24.77 7.69
C VAL A 189 -10.48 26.03 7.29
N HIS A 190 -9.19 25.93 7.02
CA HIS A 190 -8.46 27.03 6.39
C HIS A 190 -8.78 27.11 4.90
N ARG A 191 -9.08 28.31 4.39
CA ARG A 191 -9.37 28.47 2.95
C ARG A 191 -8.18 28.08 2.08
N LYS A 192 -8.46 27.65 0.86
CA LYS A 192 -7.42 27.32 -0.12
C LYS A 192 -6.59 28.56 -0.47
N PRO A 193 -5.26 28.44 -0.60
CA PRO A 193 -4.42 29.54 -1.06
C PRO A 193 -4.70 29.86 -2.53
N ILE A 194 -4.69 31.15 -2.86
CA ILE A 194 -4.77 31.63 -4.24
C ILE A 194 -3.34 31.87 -4.75
N VAL A 195 -2.96 31.17 -5.82
CA VAL A 195 -1.61 31.18 -6.38
C VAL A 195 -1.63 31.76 -7.79
N GLY A 196 -1.01 32.93 -7.97
CA GLY A 196 -0.75 33.52 -9.29
C GLY A 196 0.52 32.93 -9.91
N VAL A 197 0.47 32.55 -11.19
CA VAL A 197 1.63 32.00 -11.91
C VAL A 197 1.92 32.83 -13.16
N LEU A 198 3.15 33.35 -13.25
CA LEU A 198 3.64 34.18 -14.35
C LEU A 198 4.92 33.60 -14.94
N SER A 199 5.00 33.43 -16.25
CA SER A 199 6.29 33.18 -16.92
C SER A 199 6.88 34.48 -17.43
N THR A 200 8.20 34.64 -17.33
CA THR A 200 8.94 35.79 -17.85
C THR A 200 10.00 35.31 -18.82
N GLY A 201 10.06 35.92 -19.99
CA GLY A 201 11.08 35.61 -20.98
C GLY A 201 10.67 36.05 -22.38
N SER A 202 11.49 36.87 -23.00
CA SER A 202 11.27 37.37 -24.35
C SER A 202 11.43 36.27 -25.39
N GLU A 203 11.99 35.11 -25.06
CA GLU A 203 12.03 33.91 -25.89
C GLU A 203 10.72 33.10 -25.88
N LEU A 204 9.82 33.37 -24.94
CA LEU A 204 8.64 32.52 -24.72
C LEU A 204 7.51 32.83 -25.71
N VAL A 205 6.81 31.77 -26.11
CA VAL A 205 5.50 31.80 -26.78
C VAL A 205 4.55 30.82 -26.11
N ASP A 206 3.24 30.99 -26.34
CA ASP A 206 2.24 30.06 -25.81
C ASP A 206 2.39 28.65 -26.43
N ALA A 207 1.95 27.63 -25.70
CA ALA A 207 2.02 26.23 -26.16
C ALA A 207 1.34 26.00 -27.52
N SER A 208 0.25 26.72 -27.78
CA SER A 208 -0.50 26.68 -29.04
C SER A 208 0.20 27.38 -30.21
N SER A 209 1.21 28.20 -29.94
CA SER A 209 1.89 29.01 -30.96
C SER A 209 2.92 28.21 -31.76
N SER A 210 3.14 28.65 -33.01
CA SER A 210 4.26 28.21 -33.85
C SER A 210 5.57 28.79 -33.35
N ILE A 211 6.66 28.01 -33.44
CA ILE A 211 8.00 28.45 -33.04
C ILE A 211 8.69 29.13 -34.22
N THR A 212 9.15 30.36 -34.03
CA THR A 212 9.95 31.12 -34.99
C THR A 212 11.06 31.89 -34.27
N GLY A 213 12.14 32.26 -34.96
CA GLY A 213 13.09 33.29 -34.48
C GLY A 213 13.66 33.09 -33.06
N GLY A 214 14.19 31.90 -32.73
CA GLY A 214 14.81 31.63 -31.43
C GLY A 214 13.83 31.48 -30.25
N LYS A 215 12.52 31.50 -30.52
CA LYS A 215 11.49 31.29 -29.49
C LYS A 215 11.42 29.84 -29.04
N ILE A 216 10.88 29.63 -27.84
CA ILE A 216 10.49 28.32 -27.29
C ILE A 216 9.12 28.42 -26.62
N ARG A 217 8.44 27.29 -26.48
CA ARG A 217 7.13 27.25 -25.80
C ARG A 217 7.30 27.32 -24.29
N ASP A 218 6.44 28.10 -23.65
CA ASP A 218 6.32 28.14 -22.20
C ASP A 218 5.78 26.80 -21.67
N SER A 219 6.64 26.05 -21.00
CA SER A 219 6.30 24.78 -20.35
C SER A 219 6.18 24.91 -18.84
N ASN A 220 6.75 25.95 -18.24
CA ASN A 220 6.79 26.11 -16.79
C ASN A 220 5.44 26.52 -16.23
N ARG A 221 4.80 27.52 -16.85
CA ARG A 221 3.48 28.00 -16.40
C ARG A 221 2.41 26.92 -16.39
N PRO A 222 2.15 26.16 -17.49
CA PRO A 222 1.16 25.09 -17.45
C PRO A 222 1.54 23.99 -16.44
N MET A 223 2.84 23.66 -16.31
CA MET A 223 3.32 22.69 -15.32
C MET A 223 3.08 23.15 -13.87
N LEU A 224 3.39 24.40 -13.54
CA LEU A 224 3.17 24.99 -12.22
C LEU A 224 1.68 25.09 -11.91
N LEU A 225 0.86 25.59 -12.85
CA LEU A 225 -0.59 25.64 -12.69
C LEU A 225 -1.18 24.25 -12.38
N ALA A 226 -0.72 23.21 -13.09
CA ALA A 226 -1.13 21.83 -12.79
C ALA A 226 -0.65 21.38 -11.40
N SER A 227 0.62 21.63 -11.05
CA SER A 227 1.18 21.26 -9.75
C SER A 227 0.47 21.95 -8.58
N MET A 228 0.11 23.22 -8.71
CA MET A 228 -0.58 23.97 -7.66
C MET A 228 -2.04 23.50 -7.49
N ARG A 229 -2.74 23.18 -8.60
CA ARG A 229 -4.08 22.56 -8.53
C ARG A 229 -4.04 21.19 -7.87
N ALA A 230 -3.06 20.36 -8.22
CA ALA A 230 -2.87 19.05 -7.60
C ALA A 230 -2.55 19.15 -6.11
N ALA A 231 -1.89 20.24 -5.70
CA ALA A 231 -1.67 20.59 -4.31
C ALA A 231 -2.84 21.38 -3.70
N ASP A 232 -4.07 21.25 -4.22
CA ASP A 232 -5.32 21.84 -3.71
C ASP A 232 -5.26 23.36 -3.46
N ALA A 233 -4.70 24.11 -4.41
CA ALA A 233 -4.71 25.56 -4.45
C ALA A 233 -5.63 26.10 -5.56
N VAL A 234 -6.19 27.29 -5.35
CA VAL A 234 -6.87 28.05 -6.41
C VAL A 234 -5.79 28.72 -7.24
N VAL A 235 -5.81 28.55 -8.56
CA VAL A 235 -4.75 29.08 -9.43
C VAL A 235 -5.23 30.20 -10.33
N VAL A 236 -4.38 31.22 -10.51
CA VAL A 236 -4.61 32.33 -11.44
C VAL A 236 -3.49 32.33 -12.47
N ASP A 237 -3.85 32.12 -13.74
CA ASP A 237 -2.91 32.16 -14.86
C ASP A 237 -2.67 33.62 -15.28
N LEU A 238 -1.42 34.08 -15.13
CA LEU A 238 -1.03 35.46 -15.44
C LEU A 238 -0.34 35.59 -16.80
N GLY A 239 -0.25 34.48 -17.54
CA GLY A 239 0.33 34.40 -18.87
C GLY A 239 1.85 34.56 -18.91
N ILE A 240 2.32 35.12 -20.02
CA ILE A 240 3.73 35.40 -20.30
C ILE A 240 3.94 36.92 -20.23
N CYS A 241 4.98 37.35 -19.52
CA CYS A 241 5.45 38.73 -19.51
C CYS A 241 6.77 38.83 -20.28
N SER A 242 6.92 39.85 -21.12
CA SER A 242 8.20 40.19 -21.75
C SER A 242 9.21 40.67 -20.70
N ASP A 243 10.50 40.65 -21.04
CA ASP A 243 11.58 41.19 -20.20
C ASP A 243 11.63 42.72 -20.30
N ASP A 244 10.51 43.37 -19.99
CA ASP A 244 10.37 44.81 -19.89
C ASP A 244 10.01 45.18 -18.44
N MET A 245 10.71 46.17 -17.87
CA MET A 245 10.60 46.43 -16.44
C MET A 245 9.25 47.02 -16.06
N ASP A 246 8.70 47.91 -16.88
CA ASP A 246 7.43 48.57 -16.58
C ASP A 246 6.26 47.60 -16.79
N ALA A 247 6.32 46.74 -17.81
CA ALA A 247 5.36 45.66 -18.02
C ALA A 247 5.35 44.67 -16.85
N LEU A 248 6.54 44.23 -16.40
CA LEU A 248 6.67 43.30 -15.28
C LEU A 248 6.20 43.95 -13.97
N ARG A 249 6.62 45.18 -13.67
CA ARG A 249 6.16 45.94 -12.49
C ARG A 249 4.65 46.07 -12.48
N THR A 250 4.05 46.54 -13.58
CA THR A 250 2.61 46.72 -13.70
C THR A 250 1.86 45.41 -13.47
N ARG A 251 2.31 44.32 -14.07
CA ARG A 251 1.65 43.02 -13.93
C ARG A 251 1.73 42.48 -12.51
N VAL A 252 2.89 42.57 -11.87
CA VAL A 252 3.12 42.13 -10.50
C VAL A 252 2.30 42.96 -9.50
N THR A 253 2.36 44.29 -9.56
CA THR A 253 1.63 45.15 -8.62
C THR A 253 0.11 45.03 -8.78
N THR A 254 -0.38 44.80 -10.00
CA THR A 254 -1.82 44.59 -10.25
C THR A 254 -2.34 43.30 -9.63
N VAL A 255 -1.58 42.21 -9.68
CA VAL A 255 -2.05 40.90 -9.22
C VAL A 255 -1.80 40.65 -7.72
N LEU A 256 -0.75 41.24 -7.13
CA LEU A 256 -0.38 40.97 -5.73
C LEU A 256 -1.54 41.11 -4.72
N PRO A 257 -2.47 42.07 -4.85
CA PRO A 257 -3.63 42.17 -3.96
C PRO A 257 -4.58 40.96 -4.04
N THR A 258 -4.66 40.29 -5.19
CA THR A 258 -5.66 39.23 -5.47
C THR A 258 -5.17 37.81 -5.20
N VAL A 259 -3.89 37.63 -4.90
CA VAL A 259 -3.26 36.32 -4.63
C VAL A 259 -2.63 36.27 -3.25
N ASP A 260 -2.44 35.07 -2.71
CA ASP A 260 -1.68 34.83 -1.48
C ASP A 260 -0.21 34.55 -1.79
N ILE A 261 0.03 33.83 -2.89
CA ILE A 261 1.35 33.52 -3.42
C ILE A 261 1.43 34.00 -4.88
N LEU A 262 2.54 34.64 -5.24
CA LEU A 262 2.93 34.85 -6.63
C LEU A 262 4.13 33.97 -6.96
N ILE A 263 4.04 33.20 -8.05
CA ILE A 263 5.14 32.42 -8.60
C ILE A 263 5.53 33.02 -9.95
N THR A 264 6.79 33.38 -10.10
CA THR A 264 7.37 33.68 -11.41
C THR A 264 8.31 32.58 -11.86
N SER A 265 8.45 32.37 -13.18
CA SER A 265 9.47 31.47 -13.74
C SER A 265 10.26 32.16 -14.85
N GLY A 266 11.59 32.11 -14.77
CA GLY A 266 12.49 32.88 -15.64
C GLY A 266 12.95 34.20 -15.00
N GLY A 267 13.88 34.92 -15.66
CA GLY A 267 14.29 36.26 -15.24
C GLY A 267 14.99 36.40 -13.87
N VAL A 268 15.61 35.32 -13.35
CA VAL A 268 16.18 35.24 -11.99
C VAL A 268 17.67 34.88 -11.93
N SER A 269 18.39 34.82 -13.05
CA SER A 269 19.79 34.39 -13.08
C SER A 269 20.81 35.53 -12.80
N MET A 270 21.69 35.81 -13.76
CA MET A 270 22.81 36.77 -13.71
C MET A 270 22.95 37.55 -15.04
N GLY A 271 21.94 37.49 -15.92
CA GLY A 271 21.92 38.18 -17.21
C GLY A 271 21.30 39.58 -17.09
N ASP A 272 21.60 40.42 -18.07
CA ASP A 272 21.16 41.83 -18.09
C ASP A 272 19.63 42.01 -18.18
N HIS A 273 18.92 40.93 -18.53
CA HIS A 273 17.45 40.86 -18.60
C HIS A 273 16.79 40.18 -17.38
N ASP A 274 17.55 39.84 -16.33
CA ASP A 274 17.00 39.24 -15.12
C ASP A 274 16.37 40.31 -14.21
N LEU A 275 15.21 40.83 -14.63
CA LEU A 275 14.52 41.97 -14.02
C LEU A 275 13.72 41.62 -12.76
N VAL A 276 13.50 40.32 -12.48
CA VAL A 276 12.64 39.91 -11.37
C VAL A 276 13.27 40.24 -10.02
N LYS A 277 14.56 39.95 -9.82
CA LYS A 277 15.26 40.21 -8.56
C LYS A 277 15.28 41.70 -8.18
N PRO A 278 15.71 42.62 -9.07
CA PRO A 278 15.63 44.06 -8.79
C PRO A 278 14.23 44.52 -8.41
N LEU A 279 13.20 44.06 -9.13
CA LEU A 279 11.81 44.41 -8.82
C LEU A 279 11.38 43.91 -7.43
N LEU A 280 11.76 42.69 -7.05
CA LEU A 280 11.42 42.17 -5.72
C LEU A 280 12.15 42.93 -4.59
N GLN A 281 13.36 43.43 -4.83
CA GLN A 281 14.07 44.30 -3.90
C GLN A 281 13.44 45.70 -3.79
N GLU A 282 12.86 46.21 -4.88
CA GLU A 282 12.11 47.48 -4.89
C GLU A 282 10.78 47.33 -4.12
N LEU A 283 10.05 46.23 -4.34
CA LEU A 283 8.71 46.05 -3.80
C LEU A 283 8.68 45.50 -2.37
N GLY A 284 9.75 44.84 -1.90
CA GLY A 284 9.74 44.18 -0.61
C GLY A 284 11.08 43.64 -0.15
N THR A 285 11.05 42.57 0.65
CA THR A 285 12.25 41.96 1.23
C THR A 285 12.56 40.65 0.53
N VAL A 286 13.72 40.59 -0.12
CA VAL A 286 14.29 39.33 -0.64
C VAL A 286 15.03 38.63 0.50
N HIS A 287 14.57 37.45 0.89
CA HIS A 287 15.17 36.67 1.99
C HIS A 287 16.36 35.84 1.51
N PHE A 288 16.28 35.31 0.30
CA PHE A 288 17.42 34.70 -0.39
C PHE A 288 17.25 34.83 -1.91
N GLY A 289 18.37 34.90 -2.64
CA GLY A 289 18.39 34.97 -4.11
C GLY A 289 19.22 33.88 -4.78
N ARG A 290 19.85 32.99 -3.99
CA ARG A 290 20.55 31.80 -4.46
C ARG A 290 20.47 30.68 -3.44
N ILE A 291 20.33 29.44 -3.92
CA ILE A 291 20.33 28.23 -3.09
C ILE A 291 21.50 27.32 -3.47
N HIS A 292 22.18 26.76 -2.47
CA HIS A 292 23.23 25.75 -2.63
C HIS A 292 22.63 24.39 -2.99
N MET A 293 22.19 24.27 -4.24
CA MET A 293 21.55 23.07 -4.77
C MET A 293 21.77 22.90 -6.28
N LYS A 294 21.49 21.69 -6.77
CA LYS A 294 21.36 21.34 -8.18
C LYS A 294 20.15 20.41 -8.37
N PRO A 295 19.30 20.62 -9.38
CA PRO A 295 19.08 21.88 -10.10
C PRO A 295 18.39 22.92 -9.17
N GLY A 296 18.41 24.21 -9.50
CA GLY A 296 17.66 25.22 -8.71
C GLY A 296 18.44 26.42 -8.16
N LYS A 297 19.75 26.51 -8.40
CA LYS A 297 20.61 27.59 -7.85
C LYS A 297 20.01 29.01 -7.83
N PRO A 298 19.39 29.55 -8.90
CA PRO A 298 18.97 30.96 -8.91
C PRO A 298 17.61 31.23 -8.26
N THR A 299 16.99 30.23 -7.61
CA THR A 299 15.70 30.42 -6.92
C THR A 299 15.77 31.55 -5.90
N THR A 300 14.75 32.40 -5.92
CA THR A 300 14.64 33.57 -5.05
C THR A 300 13.30 33.54 -4.31
N PHE A 301 13.32 33.94 -3.05
CA PHE A 301 12.12 34.10 -2.24
C PHE A 301 12.06 35.49 -1.64
N ALA A 302 10.89 36.12 -1.72
CA ALA A 302 10.65 37.45 -1.19
C ALA A 302 9.27 37.54 -0.51
N THR A 303 9.15 38.51 0.39
CA THR A 303 7.86 38.93 0.94
C THR A 303 7.59 40.37 0.58
N ILE A 304 6.39 40.65 0.05
CA ILE A 304 5.95 41.99 -0.31
C ILE A 304 4.89 42.45 0.70
N PRO A 305 5.07 43.60 1.38
CA PRO A 305 4.07 44.12 2.31
C PRO A 305 2.70 44.28 1.65
N SER A 306 1.64 43.97 2.38
CA SER A 306 0.26 44.19 1.93
C SER A 306 -0.45 45.15 2.87
N ALA A 307 -1.20 46.10 2.33
CA ALA A 307 -2.03 47.00 3.13
C ALA A 307 -3.28 46.30 3.72
N ALA A 308 -3.68 45.16 3.15
CA ALA A 308 -4.95 44.47 3.43
C ALA A 308 -4.78 43.16 4.21
N GLY A 309 -3.60 42.89 4.78
CA GLY A 309 -3.35 41.64 5.51
C GLY A 309 -1.88 41.26 5.59
N PRO A 310 -1.57 39.95 5.75
CA PRO A 310 -0.18 39.49 5.81
C PRO A 310 0.58 39.80 4.52
N ALA A 311 1.91 39.85 4.64
CA ALA A 311 2.78 40.03 3.48
C ALA A 311 2.55 38.93 2.44
N LYS A 312 2.56 39.31 1.16
CA LYS A 312 2.41 38.40 0.03
C LYS A 312 3.71 37.64 -0.17
N LEU A 313 3.61 36.34 -0.41
CA LEU A 313 4.76 35.47 -0.62
C LEU A 313 5.08 35.42 -2.11
N VAL A 314 6.34 35.66 -2.49
CA VAL A 314 6.75 35.64 -3.89
C VAL A 314 7.92 34.68 -4.09
N PHE A 315 7.72 33.70 -4.97
CA PHE A 315 8.73 32.73 -5.38
C PHE A 315 9.13 33.01 -6.82
N ALA A 316 10.38 33.40 -7.03
CA ALA A 316 10.92 33.56 -8.36
C ALA A 316 11.77 32.34 -8.70
N LEU A 317 11.18 31.43 -9.48
CA LEU A 317 11.72 30.12 -9.81
C LEU A 317 12.58 30.18 -11.09
N PRO A 318 13.55 29.27 -11.26
CA PRO A 318 14.43 29.27 -12.42
C PRO A 318 13.68 28.96 -13.72
N GLY A 319 14.07 29.57 -14.84
CA GLY A 319 13.45 29.32 -16.16
C GLY A 319 13.65 27.91 -16.70
N ASN A 320 14.70 27.20 -16.26
CA ASN A 320 14.92 25.80 -16.64
C ASN A 320 13.84 24.88 -16.04
N PRO A 321 13.09 24.10 -16.86
CA PRO A 321 11.88 23.42 -16.39
C PRO A 321 12.06 22.45 -15.23
N VAL A 322 13.14 21.68 -15.21
CA VAL A 322 13.39 20.75 -14.09
C VAL A 322 13.66 21.53 -12.81
N SER A 323 14.48 22.59 -12.88
CA SER A 323 14.77 23.44 -11.73
C SER A 323 13.48 24.05 -11.16
N CYS A 324 12.58 24.50 -12.04
CA CYS A 324 11.29 25.06 -11.68
C CYS A 324 10.43 24.05 -10.91
N LEU A 325 10.28 22.82 -11.42
CA LEU A 325 9.52 21.77 -10.76
C LEU A 325 10.11 21.36 -9.41
N VAL A 326 11.43 21.11 -9.38
CA VAL A 326 12.14 20.67 -8.16
C VAL A 326 12.02 21.71 -7.06
N THR A 327 12.23 22.99 -7.38
CA THR A 327 12.17 24.07 -6.38
C THR A 327 10.75 24.37 -5.94
N SER A 328 9.76 24.20 -6.82
CA SER A 328 8.34 24.26 -6.45
C SER A 328 7.97 23.16 -5.46
N CYS A 329 8.39 21.91 -5.71
CA CYS A 329 8.18 20.78 -4.81
C CYS A 329 8.81 21.02 -3.42
N LEU A 330 10.06 21.49 -3.38
CA LEU A 330 10.81 21.62 -2.13
C LEU A 330 10.48 22.88 -1.31
N LEU A 331 10.00 23.96 -1.93
CA LEU A 331 9.78 25.25 -1.25
C LEU A 331 8.32 25.70 -1.26
N VAL A 332 7.62 25.56 -2.39
CA VAL A 332 6.26 26.07 -2.54
C VAL A 332 5.25 25.11 -1.92
N ALA A 333 5.37 23.81 -2.18
CA ALA A 333 4.42 22.82 -1.65
C ALA A 333 4.36 22.78 -0.10
N PRO A 334 5.49 22.85 0.64
CA PRO A 334 5.47 23.01 2.10
C PRO A 334 4.72 24.26 2.57
N VAL A 335 4.88 25.38 1.85
CA VAL A 335 4.20 26.64 2.17
C VAL A 335 2.70 26.53 1.92
N LEU A 336 2.25 25.88 0.84
CA LEU A 336 0.83 25.63 0.60
C LEU A 336 0.17 24.86 1.75
N ARG A 337 0.85 23.82 2.26
CA ARG A 337 0.37 23.06 3.44
C ARG A 337 0.26 23.97 4.67
N LYS A 338 1.27 24.81 4.91
CA LYS A 338 1.29 25.73 6.05
C LYS A 338 0.22 26.80 5.97
N LEU A 339 -0.02 27.35 4.78
CA LEU A 339 -1.12 28.31 4.54
C LEU A 339 -2.49 27.67 4.78
N ARG A 340 -2.62 26.35 4.56
CA ARG A 340 -3.81 25.59 4.94
C ARG A 340 -3.84 25.19 6.42
N GLY A 341 -2.90 25.61 7.26
CA GLY A 341 -2.92 25.29 8.69
C GLY A 341 -2.45 23.88 9.06
N ALA A 342 -1.82 23.15 8.14
CA ALA A 342 -1.22 21.86 8.49
C ALA A 342 -0.07 22.05 9.50
N THR A 343 0.05 21.12 10.45
CA THR A 343 1.10 21.16 11.48
C THR A 343 2.43 20.59 10.97
N SER A 344 2.38 19.54 10.15
CA SER A 344 3.55 18.95 9.47
C SER A 344 3.62 19.41 8.02
N CYS A 345 4.54 20.34 7.74
CA CYS A 345 4.63 20.99 6.43
C CYS A 345 5.91 20.67 5.65
N ALA A 346 7.01 20.37 6.36
CA ALA A 346 8.29 20.09 5.73
C ALA A 346 8.21 18.84 4.85
N PRO A 347 8.98 18.76 3.75
CA PRO A 347 8.98 17.58 2.91
C PRO A 347 9.37 16.32 3.71
N LEU A 348 8.53 15.28 3.64
CA LEU A 348 8.81 14.00 4.30
C LEU A 348 10.05 13.37 3.67
N THR A 349 11.07 13.13 4.50
CA THR A 349 12.31 12.47 4.07
C THR A 349 12.28 11.01 4.51
N PHE A 350 12.67 10.11 3.61
CA PHE A 350 12.79 8.67 3.86
C PHE A 350 14.04 8.11 3.18
N LYS A 351 14.46 6.89 3.52
CA LYS A 351 15.65 6.27 2.94
C LYS A 351 15.30 5.25 1.87
N ALA A 352 16.08 5.22 0.79
CA ALA A 352 16.03 4.19 -0.24
C ALA A 352 17.42 3.64 -0.55
N LYS A 353 17.49 2.38 -0.99
CA LYS A 353 18.71 1.75 -1.52
C LYS A 353 18.87 2.08 -3.00
N MET A 354 20.06 2.50 -3.40
CA MET A 354 20.38 2.72 -4.80
C MET A 354 20.40 1.40 -5.59
N ALA A 355 19.67 1.33 -6.70
CA ALA A 355 19.66 0.18 -7.60
C ALA A 355 20.91 0.09 -8.50
N HIS A 356 21.67 1.18 -8.61
CA HIS A 356 22.90 1.27 -9.41
C HIS A 356 23.74 2.45 -8.92
N ALA A 357 25.03 2.43 -9.24
CA ALA A 357 25.93 3.53 -8.90
C ALA A 357 25.65 4.79 -9.74
N LEU A 358 25.91 5.96 -9.16
CA LEU A 358 25.73 7.27 -9.81
C LEU A 358 26.95 8.17 -9.61
N PRO A 359 27.34 8.98 -10.61
CA PRO A 359 28.29 10.07 -10.39
C PRO A 359 27.66 11.14 -9.50
N LEU A 360 28.46 11.75 -8.62
CA LEU A 360 28.04 12.86 -7.78
C LEU A 360 28.56 14.19 -8.34
N ASP A 361 27.86 15.28 -8.01
CA ASP A 361 28.33 16.62 -8.28
C ASP A 361 29.39 17.02 -7.25
N GLN A 362 30.47 17.68 -7.67
CA GLN A 362 31.57 18.01 -6.77
C GLN A 362 31.35 19.31 -6.00
N GLU A 363 30.46 20.19 -6.48
CA GLU A 363 30.31 21.54 -5.94
C GLU A 363 29.02 21.74 -5.16
N ARG A 364 27.93 21.08 -5.55
CA ARG A 364 26.59 21.31 -4.99
C ARG A 364 25.83 20.02 -4.74
N PRO A 365 25.08 19.91 -3.63
CA PRO A 365 24.18 18.78 -3.44
C PRO A 365 23.13 18.73 -4.56
N GLU A 366 22.80 17.51 -5.00
CA GLU A 366 21.88 17.27 -6.12
C GLU A 366 20.55 16.66 -5.64
N TYR A 367 19.45 17.27 -6.07
CA TYR A 367 18.09 16.73 -5.99
C TYR A 367 17.81 15.96 -7.28
N HIS A 368 18.19 14.69 -7.26
CA HIS A 368 18.23 13.81 -8.41
C HIS A 368 16.88 13.15 -8.63
N ARG A 369 16.32 13.23 -9.84
CA ARG A 369 15.01 12.63 -10.14
C ARG A 369 15.15 11.12 -10.25
N ALA A 370 14.31 10.41 -9.50
CA ALA A 370 14.32 8.95 -9.46
C ALA A 370 12.91 8.39 -9.44
N ASN A 371 12.81 7.14 -9.88
CA ASN A 371 11.70 6.26 -9.56
C ASN A 371 12.08 5.44 -8.32
N VAL A 372 11.29 5.55 -7.27
CA VAL A 372 11.43 4.80 -6.03
C VAL A 372 10.26 3.85 -5.90
N ALA A 373 10.57 2.57 -5.70
CA ALA A 373 9.58 1.51 -5.54
C ALA A 373 9.82 0.71 -4.27
N TRP A 374 8.75 0.27 -3.62
CA TRP A 374 8.85 -0.69 -2.52
C TRP A 374 9.21 -2.08 -3.05
N ASN A 375 10.32 -2.64 -2.59
CA ASN A 375 10.69 -4.03 -2.85
C ASN A 375 10.15 -4.91 -1.72
N ALA A 376 9.11 -5.70 -2.01
CA ALA A 376 8.46 -6.54 -1.01
C ALA A 376 9.35 -7.70 -0.51
N GLN A 377 10.25 -8.24 -1.33
CA GLN A 377 11.14 -9.34 -0.93
C GLN A 377 12.24 -8.84 0.01
N ALA A 378 12.81 -7.66 -0.29
CA ALA A 378 13.87 -7.05 0.50
C ALA A 378 13.34 -6.13 1.62
N GLN A 379 12.02 -5.92 1.71
CA GLN A 379 11.37 -5.05 2.69
C GLN A 379 12.00 -3.65 2.78
N GLN A 380 12.26 -3.04 1.63
CA GLN A 380 12.92 -1.73 1.55
C GLN A 380 12.53 -0.97 0.28
N PHE A 381 12.64 0.36 0.33
CA PHE A 381 12.57 1.19 -0.87
C PHE A 381 13.84 1.06 -1.70
N VAL A 382 13.67 0.93 -3.02
CA VAL A 382 14.76 0.88 -4.00
C VAL A 382 14.61 2.04 -4.98
N ALA A 383 15.68 2.80 -5.18
CA ALA A 383 15.73 3.99 -6.01
C ALA A 383 16.47 3.72 -7.34
N THR A 384 15.84 4.11 -8.44
CA THR A 384 16.40 4.01 -9.79
C THR A 384 16.42 5.42 -10.42
N SER A 385 17.59 5.88 -10.87
CA SER A 385 17.71 7.15 -11.60
C SER A 385 16.83 7.18 -12.85
N THR A 386 16.29 8.35 -13.19
CA THR A 386 15.62 8.58 -14.48
C THR A 386 16.59 8.87 -15.63
N GLY A 387 17.89 8.70 -15.41
CA GLY A 387 18.95 8.88 -16.40
C GLY A 387 19.48 10.31 -16.44
N VAL A 388 19.55 10.92 -17.62
CA VAL A 388 20.18 12.24 -17.84
C VAL A 388 19.50 13.35 -17.02
N GLN A 389 20.24 13.96 -16.11
CA GLN A 389 19.73 14.93 -15.11
C GLN A 389 19.86 16.42 -15.49
N ALA A 390 20.10 16.76 -16.75
CA ALA A 390 20.21 18.16 -17.18
C ALA A 390 18.96 19.00 -16.77
N SER A 391 19.17 20.21 -16.26
CA SER A 391 18.09 21.06 -15.72
C SER A 391 17.08 21.54 -16.76
N SER A 392 17.45 21.53 -18.04
CA SER A 392 16.56 21.83 -19.16
C SER A 392 15.74 20.62 -19.61
N ARG A 393 16.12 19.39 -19.21
CA ARG A 393 15.54 18.14 -19.71
C ARG A 393 14.36 17.70 -18.86
N LEU A 394 13.19 18.28 -19.11
CA LEU A 394 11.95 17.92 -18.40
C LEU A 394 11.58 16.43 -18.52
N LEU A 395 12.03 15.73 -19.56
CA LEU A 395 11.88 14.27 -19.70
C LEU A 395 12.43 13.47 -18.52
N SER A 396 13.38 14.01 -17.76
CA SER A 396 13.88 13.37 -16.52
C SER A 396 12.83 13.31 -15.40
N CYS A 397 11.76 14.10 -15.48
CA CYS A 397 10.69 14.13 -14.49
C CYS A 397 9.52 13.21 -14.84
N ARG A 398 9.40 12.73 -16.10
CA ARG A 398 8.21 12.00 -16.58
C ARG A 398 7.89 10.74 -15.78
N PHE A 399 8.92 10.01 -15.34
CA PHE A 399 8.79 8.77 -14.56
C PHE A 399 9.37 8.90 -13.15
N ALA A 400 9.71 10.13 -12.76
CA ALA A 400 10.19 10.41 -11.42
C ALA A 400 8.98 10.48 -10.50
N ASN A 401 9.08 9.81 -9.35
CA ASN A 401 8.12 9.95 -8.25
C ASN A 401 8.82 10.49 -6.98
N ALA A 402 10.15 10.59 -6.99
CA ALA A 402 10.94 11.09 -5.88
C ALA A 402 12.19 11.87 -6.32
N LEU A 403 12.72 12.65 -5.38
CA LEU A 403 13.99 13.34 -5.43
C LEU A 403 14.96 12.69 -4.44
N LEU A 404 16.09 12.17 -4.95
CA LEU A 404 17.18 11.70 -4.11
C LEU A 404 18.01 12.91 -3.67
N HIS A 405 18.37 12.96 -2.39
CA HIS A 405 19.21 14.00 -1.80
C HIS A 405 20.66 13.51 -1.88
N LEU A 406 21.32 13.78 -3.00
CA LEU A 406 22.69 13.37 -3.24
C LEU A 406 23.66 14.39 -2.63
N PRO A 407 24.64 13.96 -1.82
CA PRO A 407 25.68 14.84 -1.31
C PRO A 407 26.65 15.23 -2.42
N THR A 408 27.57 16.15 -2.11
CA THR A 408 28.71 16.40 -2.99
C THR A 408 29.72 15.25 -2.92
N GLY A 409 30.41 14.97 -4.02
CA GLY A 409 31.43 13.94 -4.07
C GLY A 409 31.79 13.50 -5.49
N LEU A 410 32.39 12.32 -5.60
CA LEU A 410 32.74 11.72 -6.90
C LEU A 410 31.69 10.71 -7.38
N ARG A 411 31.22 9.84 -6.50
CA ARG A 411 30.36 8.71 -6.84
C ARG A 411 29.59 8.23 -5.61
N LEU A 412 28.37 7.78 -5.86
CA LEU A 412 27.56 6.99 -4.94
C LEU A 412 27.47 5.57 -5.50
N ASP A 413 27.78 4.56 -4.69
CA ASP A 413 27.79 3.18 -5.15
C ASP A 413 26.40 2.53 -5.16
N GLU A 414 26.27 1.45 -5.93
CA GLU A 414 25.11 0.58 -5.89
C GLU A 414 24.90 0.03 -4.48
N GLY A 415 23.64 -0.07 -4.06
CA GLY A 415 23.30 -0.49 -2.71
C GLY A 415 23.63 0.54 -1.63
N ALA A 416 24.10 1.75 -1.95
CA ALA A 416 24.21 2.82 -0.96
C ALA A 416 22.81 3.27 -0.49
N TRP A 417 22.71 3.72 0.76
CA TRP A 417 21.50 4.36 1.28
C TRP A 417 21.51 5.85 0.95
N VAL A 418 20.38 6.37 0.49
CA VAL A 418 20.21 7.78 0.17
C VAL A 418 18.89 8.31 0.74
N ASP A 419 18.89 9.56 1.21
CA ASP A 419 17.68 10.25 1.62
C ASP A 419 16.86 10.66 0.39
N CYS A 420 15.55 10.55 0.49
CA CYS A 420 14.61 10.74 -0.60
C CYS A 420 13.42 11.55 -0.12
N THR A 421 12.82 12.31 -1.01
CA THR A 421 11.53 12.99 -0.82
C THR A 421 10.63 12.69 -2.01
N PHE A 422 9.36 12.35 -1.79
CA PHE A 422 8.41 12.17 -2.89
C PHE A 422 8.08 13.51 -3.56
N LEU A 423 7.85 13.51 -4.88
CA LEU A 423 7.52 14.71 -5.63
C LEU A 423 6.12 15.26 -5.28
N SER A 424 5.19 14.38 -4.93
CA SER A 424 3.83 14.70 -4.51
C SER A 424 3.30 13.72 -3.45
N GLU A 425 2.19 14.07 -2.80
CA GLU A 425 1.49 13.16 -1.89
C GLU A 425 0.88 11.95 -2.63
N ALA A 426 0.46 12.14 -3.88
CA ALA A 426 -0.03 11.05 -4.72
C ALA A 426 1.08 10.02 -5.00
N ASP A 427 2.31 10.47 -5.24
CA ASP A 427 3.47 9.59 -5.40
C ASP A 427 3.75 8.78 -4.15
N MET A 428 3.65 9.41 -2.98
CA MET A 428 3.78 8.73 -1.68
C MET A 428 2.69 7.68 -1.49
N ALA A 429 1.42 8.04 -1.74
CA ALA A 429 0.28 7.14 -1.60
C ALA A 429 0.38 5.92 -2.52
N ALA A 430 0.85 6.12 -3.77
CA ALA A 430 1.04 5.05 -4.74
C ALA A 430 2.16 4.06 -4.36
N GLN A 431 3.04 4.44 -3.42
CA GLN A 431 4.16 3.63 -2.96
C GLN A 431 3.97 3.11 -1.52
N GLN A 432 2.77 3.28 -0.95
CA GLN A 432 2.48 2.69 0.35
C GLN A 432 2.66 1.17 0.26
N PRO A 433 3.52 0.56 1.09
CA PRO A 433 3.60 -0.88 1.16
C PRO A 433 2.21 -1.37 1.51
N ALA A 434 1.73 -2.42 0.83
CA ALA A 434 0.64 -3.19 1.38
C ALA A 434 1.08 -3.53 2.82
N LEU A 435 0.33 -3.04 3.81
CA LEU A 435 0.55 -3.46 5.19
C LEU A 435 0.61 -4.99 5.10
N PRO A 436 1.71 -5.63 5.55
CA PRO A 436 1.67 -7.07 5.69
C PRO A 436 0.41 -7.34 6.50
N PRO A 437 -0.49 -8.25 6.05
CA PRO A 437 -1.69 -8.54 6.81
C PRO A 437 -1.25 -8.73 8.24
N VAL A 438 -1.87 -7.98 9.18
CA VAL A 438 -1.61 -8.14 10.61
C VAL A 438 -1.56 -9.64 10.81
N ALA A 439 -0.37 -10.15 11.15
CA ALA A 439 -0.20 -11.57 11.30
C ALA A 439 -1.13 -11.92 12.45
N ARG A 440 -2.34 -12.41 12.14
CA ARG A 440 -3.04 -13.32 13.03
C ARG A 440 -1.93 -14.29 13.40
N PRO A 441 -1.60 -14.45 14.70
CA PRO A 441 -0.56 -15.38 15.08
C PRO A 441 -0.90 -16.69 14.37
N LEU A 442 -0.10 -17.02 13.35
CA LEU A 442 -0.14 -18.34 12.76
C LEU A 442 0.05 -19.23 13.96
N ALA A 443 -0.90 -20.15 14.18
CA ALA A 443 -0.72 -21.20 15.17
C ALA A 443 0.74 -21.66 15.03
N PRO A 444 1.51 -21.68 16.14
CA PRO A 444 2.95 -21.87 16.07
C PRO A 444 3.22 -23.03 15.13
N ALA A 445 4.10 -22.79 14.13
CA ALA A 445 4.51 -23.84 13.20
C ALA A 445 4.81 -25.08 14.06
N PRO A 446 4.21 -26.25 13.73
CA PRO A 446 4.39 -27.43 14.56
C PRO A 446 5.89 -27.59 14.75
N ARG A 447 6.33 -27.52 16.02
CA ARG A 447 7.72 -27.76 16.40
C ARG A 447 8.15 -29.02 15.65
N ALA A 448 9.30 -28.96 14.97
CA ALA A 448 9.93 -30.14 14.42
C ALA A 448 10.18 -31.11 15.58
N THR A 449 9.22 -31.99 15.82
CA THR A 449 9.39 -33.12 16.71
C THR A 449 10.36 -34.04 16.00
N ALA A 450 11.33 -34.55 16.75
CA ALA A 450 12.17 -35.65 16.33
C ALA A 450 11.32 -36.94 16.27
N ALA A 451 10.27 -36.93 15.47
CA ALA A 451 9.47 -38.09 15.16
C ALA A 451 10.38 -39.09 14.42
N PRO A 452 10.28 -40.40 14.72
CA PRO A 452 11.01 -41.41 13.99
C PRO A 452 10.67 -41.30 12.49
N ARG A 453 11.68 -41.41 11.62
CA ARG A 453 11.46 -41.39 10.17
C ARG A 453 10.53 -42.54 9.80
N LEU A 454 9.43 -42.24 9.11
CA LEU A 454 8.51 -43.26 8.64
C LEU A 454 9.16 -44.06 7.51
N ALA A 455 9.19 -45.39 7.66
CA ALA A 455 9.63 -46.27 6.59
C ALA A 455 8.59 -46.28 5.46
N VAL A 456 9.01 -45.87 4.26
CA VAL A 456 8.13 -45.71 3.10
C VAL A 456 8.65 -46.56 1.96
N ARG A 457 7.81 -47.44 1.44
CA ARG A 457 8.07 -48.19 0.21
C ARG A 457 7.55 -47.40 -0.98
N ALA A 458 8.42 -47.08 -1.93
CA ALA A 458 8.04 -46.27 -3.09
C ALA A 458 8.32 -46.99 -4.41
N CYS A 459 7.52 -46.70 -5.43
CA CYS A 459 7.80 -47.07 -6.83
C CYS A 459 7.80 -45.84 -7.74
N ILE A 460 8.55 -45.93 -8.85
CA ILE A 460 8.68 -44.87 -9.84
C ILE A 460 8.34 -45.41 -11.23
N LEU A 461 7.44 -44.75 -11.96
CA LEU A 461 7.12 -45.07 -13.35
C LEU A 461 7.50 -43.93 -14.29
N THR A 462 8.40 -44.21 -15.22
CA THR A 462 8.65 -43.31 -16.36
C THR A 462 7.76 -43.73 -17.53
N VAL A 463 6.86 -42.86 -17.96
CA VAL A 463 5.95 -43.08 -19.09
C VAL A 463 6.54 -42.38 -20.31
N SER A 464 7.03 -43.17 -21.27
CA SER A 464 7.52 -42.66 -22.55
C SER A 464 7.65 -43.75 -23.60
N ASP A 465 7.01 -43.55 -24.75
CA ASP A 465 7.20 -44.37 -25.95
C ASP A 465 8.66 -44.52 -26.39
N ARG A 466 9.45 -43.44 -26.35
CA ARG A 466 10.83 -43.47 -26.81
C ARG A 466 11.73 -44.22 -25.84
N VAL A 467 11.57 -43.98 -24.55
CA VAL A 467 12.40 -44.64 -23.52
C VAL A 467 12.06 -46.12 -23.44
N SER A 468 10.77 -46.49 -23.51
CA SER A 468 10.34 -47.89 -23.48
C SER A 468 10.82 -48.71 -24.70
N ARG A 469 11.00 -48.07 -25.87
CA ARG A 469 11.60 -48.70 -27.07
C ARG A 469 13.13 -48.67 -27.08
N GLY A 470 13.78 -48.06 -26.08
CA GLY A 470 15.24 -47.89 -26.05
C GLY A 470 15.77 -46.83 -27.03
N GLU A 471 14.91 -45.94 -27.52
CA GLU A 471 15.26 -44.85 -28.44
C GLU A 471 15.79 -43.60 -27.70
N ALA A 472 15.64 -43.54 -26.37
CA ALA A 472 16.12 -42.46 -25.52
C ALA A 472 16.39 -42.96 -24.10
N ASP A 473 17.30 -42.29 -23.38
CA ASP A 473 17.59 -42.61 -21.98
C ASP A 473 16.55 -42.03 -21.02
N ASP A 474 16.22 -42.78 -19.96
CA ASP A 474 15.43 -42.25 -18.85
C ASP A 474 16.26 -41.30 -18.00
N ARG A 475 15.94 -40.00 -18.07
CA ARG A 475 16.54 -38.97 -17.22
C ARG A 475 15.67 -38.58 -16.03
N SER A 476 14.38 -38.89 -16.05
CA SER A 476 13.41 -38.47 -15.03
C SER A 476 13.34 -39.48 -13.89
N GLY A 477 13.38 -40.79 -14.19
CA GLY A 477 13.43 -41.88 -13.21
C GLY A 477 14.56 -41.72 -12.18
N PRO A 478 15.84 -41.58 -12.61
CA PRO A 478 16.96 -41.40 -11.69
C PRO A 478 16.84 -40.14 -10.80
N ILE A 479 16.25 -39.06 -11.31
CA ILE A 479 16.03 -37.82 -10.54
C ILE A 479 14.96 -38.05 -9.46
N MET A 480 13.84 -38.69 -9.81
CA MET A 480 12.81 -39.06 -8.82
C MET A 480 13.40 -39.93 -7.72
N ALA A 481 14.21 -40.94 -8.06
CA ALA A 481 14.84 -41.83 -7.08
C ALA A 481 15.78 -41.05 -6.14
N LYS A 482 16.61 -40.16 -6.68
CA LYS A 482 17.50 -39.30 -5.90
C LYS A 482 16.71 -38.41 -4.94
N LEU A 483 15.67 -37.74 -5.42
CA LEU A 483 14.88 -36.81 -4.59
C LEU A 483 14.05 -37.52 -3.53
N LEU A 484 13.48 -38.69 -3.85
CA LEU A 484 12.80 -39.54 -2.88
C LEU A 484 13.70 -39.94 -1.72
N SER A 485 14.95 -40.33 -2.01
CA SER A 485 15.93 -40.71 -0.98
C SER A 485 16.35 -39.53 -0.08
N ALA A 486 16.11 -38.29 -0.53
CA ALA A 486 16.45 -37.07 0.19
C ALA A 486 15.24 -36.42 0.89
N LEU A 487 14.05 -37.04 0.87
CA LEU A 487 12.86 -36.45 1.48
C LEU A 487 13.01 -36.35 3.01
N PRO A 488 12.78 -35.17 3.61
CA PRO A 488 12.92 -34.99 5.04
C PRO A 488 11.85 -35.78 5.80
N GLY A 489 12.23 -36.46 6.88
CA GLY A 489 11.29 -37.16 7.76
C GLY A 489 10.81 -38.54 7.27
N LEU A 490 11.30 -39.01 6.13
CA LEU A 490 10.97 -40.32 5.56
C LEU A 490 12.24 -41.17 5.39
N ASP A 491 12.10 -42.48 5.51
CA ASP A 491 13.11 -43.45 5.11
C ASP A 491 12.58 -44.24 3.92
N VAL A 492 12.91 -43.78 2.71
CA VAL A 492 12.31 -44.28 1.47
C VAL A 492 13.12 -45.44 0.90
N THR A 493 12.50 -46.61 0.83
CA THR A 493 13.00 -47.77 0.08
C THR A 493 12.34 -47.82 -1.29
N LEU A 494 13.14 -47.64 -2.35
CA LEU A 494 12.68 -47.81 -3.72
C LEU A 494 12.50 -49.30 -4.03
N VAL A 495 11.26 -49.75 -4.15
CA VAL A 495 10.91 -51.15 -4.40
C VAL A 495 11.07 -51.50 -5.88
N GLU A 496 10.63 -50.62 -6.76
CA GLU A 496 10.72 -50.82 -8.20
C GLU A 496 10.77 -49.48 -8.94
N ALA A 497 11.56 -49.43 -10.01
CA ALA A 497 11.50 -48.36 -11.00
C ALA A 497 11.34 -49.01 -12.38
N ALA A 498 10.35 -48.55 -13.16
CA ALA A 498 10.04 -49.12 -14.46
C ALA A 498 9.78 -48.03 -15.50
N THR A 499 9.95 -48.42 -16.77
CA THR A 499 9.62 -47.60 -17.93
C THR A 499 8.57 -48.30 -18.77
N VAL A 500 7.52 -47.60 -19.16
CA VAL A 500 6.43 -48.12 -19.99
C VAL A 500 6.10 -47.19 -21.15
N PRO A 501 5.54 -47.70 -22.27
CA PRO A 501 4.99 -46.86 -23.32
C PRO A 501 3.76 -46.10 -22.85
N ASP A 502 3.33 -45.11 -23.62
CA ASP A 502 2.15 -44.27 -23.35
C ASP A 502 0.82 -45.01 -23.64
N GLU A 503 0.73 -46.28 -23.20
CA GLU A 503 -0.43 -47.16 -23.36
C GLU A 503 -1.19 -47.30 -22.05
N VAL A 504 -2.48 -46.97 -22.08
CA VAL A 504 -3.35 -46.89 -20.89
C VAL A 504 -3.32 -48.18 -20.08
N ASP A 505 -3.47 -49.33 -20.73
CA ASP A 505 -3.55 -50.62 -20.03
C ASP A 505 -2.21 -51.02 -19.42
N VAL A 506 -1.08 -50.63 -20.04
CA VAL A 506 0.27 -50.94 -19.54
C VAL A 506 0.60 -50.08 -18.32
N ILE A 507 0.34 -48.76 -18.39
CA ILE A 507 0.53 -47.83 -17.27
C ILE A 507 -0.35 -48.27 -16.09
N ARG A 508 -1.63 -48.54 -16.36
CA ARG A 508 -2.60 -48.95 -15.34
C ARG A 508 -2.18 -50.26 -14.66
N SER A 509 -1.81 -51.27 -15.44
CA SER A 509 -1.41 -52.58 -14.89
C SER A 509 -0.16 -52.48 -14.02
N ALA A 510 0.82 -51.66 -14.41
CA ALA A 510 2.03 -51.46 -13.63
C ALA A 510 1.73 -50.81 -12.27
N VAL A 511 0.99 -49.69 -12.26
CA VAL A 511 0.66 -48.99 -11.01
C VAL A 511 -0.29 -49.83 -10.14
N GLN A 512 -1.27 -50.50 -10.74
CA GLN A 512 -2.19 -51.37 -10.02
C GLN A 512 -1.46 -52.52 -9.33
N ARG A 513 -0.52 -53.20 -10.00
CA ARG A 513 0.32 -54.25 -9.38
C ARG A 513 1.12 -53.70 -8.20
N TRP A 514 1.67 -52.49 -8.32
CA TRP A 514 2.44 -51.89 -7.22
C TRP A 514 1.57 -51.56 -6.00
N CYS A 515 0.35 -51.08 -6.22
CA CYS A 515 -0.59 -50.80 -5.15
C CYS A 515 -1.15 -52.07 -4.51
N ASP A 516 -1.59 -53.04 -5.31
CA ASP A 516 -2.39 -54.18 -4.84
C ASP A 516 -1.50 -55.35 -4.38
N ASP A 517 -0.50 -55.70 -5.19
CA ASP A 517 0.35 -56.87 -4.96
C ASP A 517 1.58 -56.51 -4.14
N LEU A 518 2.29 -55.44 -4.53
CA LEU A 518 3.48 -55.01 -3.80
C LEU A 518 3.12 -54.18 -2.57
N ARG A 519 1.91 -53.61 -2.48
CA ARG A 519 1.44 -52.78 -1.36
C ARG A 519 2.44 -51.67 -0.97
N VAL A 520 2.88 -50.90 -1.95
CA VAL A 520 3.77 -49.75 -1.70
C VAL A 520 3.00 -48.58 -1.11
N ASN A 521 3.69 -47.66 -0.45
CA ASN A 521 3.07 -46.49 0.20
C ASN A 521 2.98 -45.29 -0.76
N LEU A 522 3.91 -45.18 -1.71
CA LEU A 522 4.03 -44.03 -2.59
C LEU A 522 4.35 -44.46 -4.03
N VAL A 523 3.66 -43.88 -5.01
CA VAL A 523 3.97 -44.03 -6.43
C VAL A 523 4.11 -42.65 -7.06
N PHE A 524 5.24 -42.42 -7.71
CA PHE A 524 5.41 -41.29 -8.62
C PHE A 524 5.43 -41.78 -10.06
N THR A 525 4.69 -41.08 -10.93
CA THR A 525 4.85 -41.24 -12.38
C THR A 525 5.43 -39.97 -12.99
N SER A 526 6.14 -40.09 -14.10
CA SER A 526 6.59 -38.95 -14.92
C SER A 526 6.27 -39.19 -16.38
N GLY A 527 5.71 -38.17 -17.03
CA GLY A 527 5.38 -38.20 -18.46
C GLY A 527 3.90 -38.44 -18.73
N GLY A 528 3.49 -38.15 -19.96
CA GLY A 528 2.13 -38.40 -20.45
C GLY A 528 1.02 -37.55 -19.82
N THR A 529 1.33 -36.39 -19.21
CA THR A 529 0.34 -35.52 -18.52
C THR A 529 -0.15 -34.33 -19.35
N GLY A 530 0.35 -34.12 -20.58
CA GLY A 530 -0.04 -33.01 -21.45
C GLY A 530 -1.35 -33.23 -22.22
N PHE A 531 -1.50 -32.51 -23.34
CA PHE A 531 -2.65 -32.59 -24.25
C PHE A 531 -2.37 -33.36 -25.56
N SER A 532 -1.16 -33.90 -25.74
CA SER A 532 -0.83 -34.71 -26.92
C SER A 532 -1.73 -35.95 -26.97
N PRO A 533 -2.08 -36.50 -28.15
CA PRO A 533 -2.81 -37.77 -28.25
C PRO A 533 -2.13 -38.94 -27.53
N ARG A 534 -0.81 -38.86 -27.32
CA ARG A 534 -0.03 -39.83 -26.54
C ARG A 534 0.03 -39.50 -25.05
N ASP A 535 -0.36 -38.31 -24.60
CA ASP A 535 -0.38 -37.98 -23.16
C ASP A 535 -1.59 -38.66 -22.48
N ARG A 536 -1.39 -39.90 -22.01
CA ARG A 536 -2.47 -40.79 -21.53
C ARG A 536 -2.34 -41.19 -20.06
N THR A 537 -1.38 -40.64 -19.32
CA THR A 537 -1.13 -40.97 -17.91
C THR A 537 -2.34 -40.66 -17.01
N PRO A 538 -3.02 -39.50 -17.13
CA PRO A 538 -4.21 -39.21 -16.34
C PRO A 538 -5.34 -40.23 -16.57
N GLU A 539 -5.60 -40.60 -17.82
CA GLU A 539 -6.62 -41.59 -18.20
C GLU A 539 -6.31 -43.00 -17.69
N ALA A 540 -5.02 -43.33 -17.52
CA ALA A 540 -4.59 -44.60 -16.95
C ALA A 540 -4.75 -44.64 -15.43
N ILE A 541 -4.39 -43.55 -14.75
CA ILE A 541 -4.29 -43.49 -13.28
C ILE A 541 -5.61 -43.06 -12.62
N GLN A 542 -6.41 -42.16 -13.20
CA GLN A 542 -7.64 -41.66 -12.56
C GLN A 542 -8.62 -42.79 -12.18
N PRO A 543 -8.88 -43.80 -13.03
CA PRO A 543 -9.77 -44.90 -12.67
C PRO A 543 -9.25 -45.80 -11.54
N LEU A 544 -7.98 -45.70 -11.18
CA LEU A 544 -7.38 -46.45 -10.08
C LEU A 544 -7.59 -45.77 -8.72
N LEU A 545 -7.93 -44.47 -8.70
CA LEU A 545 -8.04 -43.67 -7.50
C LEU A 545 -9.40 -43.90 -6.82
N GLU A 546 -9.38 -44.35 -5.57
CA GLU A 546 -10.55 -44.46 -4.71
C GLU A 546 -10.90 -43.10 -4.06
N ARG A 547 -9.88 -42.28 -3.80
CA ARG A 547 -10.02 -40.93 -3.24
C ARG A 547 -9.04 -39.99 -3.92
N GLU A 548 -9.54 -38.91 -4.51
CA GLU A 548 -8.70 -37.89 -5.12
C GLU A 548 -8.06 -36.98 -4.07
N ALA A 549 -6.85 -36.48 -4.37
CA ALA A 549 -6.11 -35.53 -3.54
C ALA A 549 -5.81 -34.23 -4.32
N PRO A 550 -6.85 -33.46 -4.70
CA PRO A 550 -6.69 -32.29 -5.57
C PRO A 550 -5.83 -31.17 -4.95
N GLY A 551 -5.69 -31.12 -3.62
CA GLY A 551 -4.79 -30.16 -2.96
C GLY A 551 -3.32 -30.36 -3.33
N LEU A 552 -2.88 -31.61 -3.53
CA LEU A 552 -1.52 -31.92 -4.00
C LEU A 552 -1.33 -31.49 -5.46
N VAL A 553 -2.35 -31.70 -6.29
CA VAL A 553 -2.40 -31.20 -7.67
C VAL A 553 -2.28 -29.68 -7.72
N PHE A 554 -3.04 -28.96 -6.88
CA PHE A 554 -2.97 -27.51 -6.80
C PHE A 554 -1.57 -27.02 -6.42
N LYS A 555 -0.91 -27.70 -5.46
CA LYS A 555 0.45 -27.33 -5.03
C LYS A 555 1.48 -27.53 -6.16
N ILE A 556 1.40 -28.65 -6.87
CA ILE A 556 2.21 -28.96 -8.07
C ILE A 556 2.00 -27.91 -9.16
N MET A 557 0.74 -27.58 -9.47
CA MET A 557 0.40 -26.58 -10.49
C MET A 557 0.86 -25.17 -10.09
N GLN A 558 0.67 -24.77 -8.83
CA GLN A 558 1.13 -23.48 -8.31
C GLN A 558 2.65 -23.34 -8.47
N ALA A 559 3.42 -24.36 -8.10
CA ALA A 559 4.87 -24.34 -8.23
C ALA A 559 5.30 -24.25 -9.70
N SER A 560 4.68 -25.04 -10.57
CA SER A 560 5.01 -25.06 -12.00
C SER A 560 4.68 -23.72 -12.70
N LEU A 561 3.61 -23.04 -12.31
CA LEU A 561 3.20 -21.75 -12.88
C LEU A 561 4.13 -20.59 -12.51
N LEU A 562 4.89 -20.69 -11.42
CA LEU A 562 5.93 -19.72 -11.08
C LEU A 562 7.14 -19.80 -12.03
N VAL A 563 7.37 -20.97 -12.65
CA VAL A 563 8.48 -21.21 -13.57
C VAL A 563 8.06 -20.91 -15.01
N THR A 564 6.88 -21.38 -15.43
CA THR A 564 6.39 -21.15 -16.79
C THR A 564 4.86 -21.08 -16.86
N PRO A 565 4.29 -20.09 -17.58
CA PRO A 565 2.84 -20.02 -17.78
C PRO A 565 2.30 -21.20 -18.58
N MET A 566 3.14 -21.90 -19.36
CA MET A 566 2.75 -23.07 -20.14
C MET A 566 2.42 -24.30 -19.28
N ALA A 567 2.77 -24.28 -17.98
CA ALA A 567 2.42 -25.34 -17.04
C ALA A 567 0.90 -25.56 -16.94
N ILE A 568 0.09 -24.55 -17.25
CA ILE A 568 -1.37 -24.63 -17.26
C ILE A 568 -1.93 -25.71 -18.22
N LEU A 569 -1.13 -26.17 -19.18
CA LEU A 569 -1.50 -27.20 -20.16
C LEU A 569 -1.23 -28.64 -19.67
N SER A 570 -0.71 -28.80 -18.45
CA SER A 570 -0.54 -30.12 -17.82
C SER A 570 -1.83 -30.53 -17.09
N ARG A 571 -2.10 -31.83 -17.04
CA ARG A 571 -3.24 -32.46 -16.38
C ARG A 571 -2.80 -33.43 -15.27
N PRO A 572 -2.01 -32.99 -14.28
CA PRO A 572 -1.56 -33.89 -13.23
C PRO A 572 -2.74 -34.31 -12.36
N ILE A 573 -2.71 -35.55 -11.90
CA ILE A 573 -3.65 -36.11 -10.92
C ILE A 573 -2.88 -36.69 -9.73
N ALA A 574 -3.52 -36.63 -8.58
CA ALA A 574 -3.02 -37.24 -7.35
C ALA A 574 -4.18 -37.82 -6.56
N GLY A 575 -3.95 -38.91 -5.84
CA GLY A 575 -4.96 -39.56 -5.03
C GLY A 575 -4.49 -40.87 -4.44
N LEU A 576 -5.43 -41.60 -3.84
CA LEU A 576 -5.19 -42.82 -3.10
C LEU A 576 -5.81 -44.02 -3.80
N ARG A 577 -5.09 -45.13 -3.80
CA ARG A 577 -5.62 -46.48 -4.04
C ARG A 577 -5.27 -47.32 -2.83
N GLY A 578 -6.27 -47.76 -2.06
CA GLY A 578 -6.03 -48.33 -0.73
C GLY A 578 -5.20 -47.39 0.15
N GLN A 579 -4.02 -47.88 0.56
CA GLN A 579 -3.04 -47.11 1.36
C GLN A 579 -1.89 -46.53 0.53
N THR A 580 -1.94 -46.61 -0.80
CA THR A 580 -0.91 -46.09 -1.69
C THR A 580 -1.29 -44.69 -2.17
N LEU A 581 -0.41 -43.71 -1.92
CA LEU A 581 -0.51 -42.38 -2.51
C LEU A 581 0.13 -42.37 -3.90
N ILE A 582 -0.61 -41.93 -4.90
CA ILE A 582 -0.17 -41.86 -6.29
C ILE A 582 -0.15 -40.39 -6.72
N LEU A 583 0.96 -39.93 -7.32
CA LEU A 583 1.08 -38.59 -7.92
C LEU A 583 1.69 -38.69 -9.32
N THR A 584 1.09 -37.98 -10.28
CA THR A 584 1.61 -37.89 -11.65
C THR A 584 2.36 -36.58 -11.87
N LEU A 585 3.55 -36.65 -12.43
CA LEU A 585 4.43 -35.51 -12.69
C LEU A 585 4.67 -35.30 -14.20
N PRO A 586 5.03 -34.09 -14.64
CA PRO A 586 5.44 -33.84 -16.01
C PRO A 586 6.67 -34.69 -16.43
N GLY A 587 6.86 -34.89 -17.74
CA GLY A 587 7.94 -35.75 -18.26
C GLY A 587 9.35 -35.15 -18.23
N LYS A 588 9.51 -33.82 -18.06
CA LYS A 588 10.81 -33.17 -18.13
C LYS A 588 11.58 -33.27 -16.79
N PRO A 589 12.87 -33.65 -16.80
CA PRO A 589 13.73 -33.74 -15.62
C PRO A 589 13.63 -32.59 -14.61
N ASN A 590 13.74 -31.34 -15.08
CA ASN A 590 13.67 -30.17 -14.19
C ASN A 590 12.28 -29.99 -13.58
N ALA A 591 11.23 -30.21 -14.37
CA ALA A 591 9.85 -30.11 -13.90
C ALA A 591 9.54 -31.20 -12.85
N VAL A 592 10.07 -32.41 -13.01
CA VAL A 592 9.96 -33.47 -12.00
C VAL A 592 10.59 -33.01 -10.67
N ALA A 593 11.80 -32.45 -10.72
CA ALA A 593 12.50 -32.00 -9.53
C ALA A 593 11.71 -30.91 -8.78
N GLU A 594 11.31 -29.87 -9.51
CA GLU A 594 10.52 -28.76 -8.98
C GLU A 594 9.22 -29.24 -8.32
N ASN A 595 8.52 -30.18 -8.95
CA ASN A 595 7.23 -30.67 -8.45
C ASN A 595 7.39 -31.59 -7.23
N ILE A 596 8.44 -32.40 -7.15
CA ILE A 596 8.73 -33.19 -5.93
C ILE A 596 9.10 -32.26 -4.78
N GLU A 597 9.96 -31.26 -5.02
CA GLU A 597 10.32 -30.26 -4.00
C GLU A 597 9.09 -29.49 -3.48
N ALA A 598 8.15 -29.15 -4.37
CA ALA A 598 6.94 -28.44 -4.02
C ALA A 598 6.04 -29.20 -3.02
N VAL A 599 6.02 -30.53 -3.08
CA VAL A 599 5.22 -31.38 -2.19
C VAL A 599 6.04 -32.02 -1.06
N ALA A 600 7.38 -31.89 -1.07
CA ALA A 600 8.27 -32.53 -0.12
C ALA A 600 7.97 -32.20 1.35
N THR A 601 7.47 -30.99 1.64
CA THR A 601 7.15 -30.56 3.01
C THR A 601 5.85 -31.15 3.55
N VAL A 602 4.93 -31.57 2.68
CA VAL A 602 3.61 -32.09 3.07
C VAL A 602 3.53 -33.61 2.95
N LEU A 603 4.35 -34.22 2.09
CA LEU A 603 4.40 -35.67 1.89
C LEU A 603 4.62 -36.48 3.17
N PRO A 604 5.52 -36.11 4.10
CA PRO A 604 5.70 -36.87 5.33
C PRO A 604 4.42 -36.96 6.14
N HIS A 605 3.73 -35.83 6.32
CA HIS A 605 2.48 -35.79 7.08
C HIS A 605 1.38 -36.61 6.38
N ALA A 606 1.24 -36.49 5.06
CA ALA A 606 0.27 -37.28 4.30
C ALA A 606 0.49 -38.79 4.44
N LEU A 607 1.75 -39.24 4.38
CA LEU A 607 2.09 -40.67 4.53
C LEU A 607 1.94 -41.15 5.98
N HIS A 608 2.20 -40.32 6.99
CA HIS A 608 1.90 -40.65 8.38
C HIS A 608 0.41 -40.83 8.61
N LEU A 609 -0.44 -39.95 8.07
CA LEU A 609 -1.89 -40.09 8.17
C LEU A 609 -2.39 -41.41 7.54
N LEU A 610 -1.78 -41.84 6.43
CA LEU A 610 -2.09 -43.11 5.79
C LEU A 610 -1.59 -44.31 6.61
N ALA A 611 -0.47 -44.16 7.32
CA ALA A 611 0.07 -45.17 8.21
C ALA A 611 -0.75 -45.28 9.53
N ASP A 612 -1.22 -44.18 10.11
CA ASP A 612 -2.02 -44.19 11.35
C ASP A 612 -3.47 -44.66 11.11
N LEU A 613 -4.00 -44.48 9.89
CA LEU A 613 -5.24 -45.15 9.46
C LEU A 613 -5.11 -46.68 9.43
N SER A 614 -3.90 -47.24 9.51
CA SER A 614 -3.69 -48.70 9.58
C SER A 614 -3.76 -49.27 11.00
N HIS A 615 -3.72 -48.45 12.06
CA HIS A 615 -3.65 -48.95 13.44
C HIS A 615 -4.79 -48.62 14.41
N ASP A 616 -5.70 -47.66 14.18
CA ASP A 616 -6.73 -47.34 15.18
C ASP A 616 -8.13 -47.01 14.62
N HIS A 617 -8.75 -47.97 13.94
CA HIS A 617 -10.21 -48.06 13.89
C HIS A 617 -10.72 -49.13 14.85
N HIS A 618 -10.56 -48.90 16.17
CA HIS A 618 -11.46 -49.35 17.23
C HIS A 618 -10.90 -48.93 18.59
N GLN A 619 -11.27 -47.73 19.06
CA GLN A 619 -11.67 -47.48 20.45
C GLN A 619 -12.09 -46.01 20.59
N GLY A 620 -13.38 -45.77 20.36
CA GLY A 620 -14.03 -44.61 20.96
C GLY A 620 -14.01 -44.80 22.46
N LYS A 621 -13.39 -43.85 23.19
CA LYS A 621 -13.54 -43.78 24.64
C LYS A 621 -14.79 -42.98 24.97
N ALA A 622 -15.71 -43.69 25.61
CA ALA A 622 -16.74 -43.18 26.51
C ALA A 622 -16.14 -42.41 27.69
#